data_AF-A0A7J8WVD4-F1
#
_entry.id   AF-A0A7J8WVD4-F1
#
_cell.length_a   1.000
_cell.length_b   1.000
_cell.length_c   1.000
_cell.angle_alpha   90.00
_cell.angle_beta   90.00
_cell.angle_gamma   90.00
#
_symmetry.space_group_name_H-M   'P 1'
#
loop_
_entity.id
_entity.type
_entity.pdbx_description
1 polymer ?
#
loop_
_entity_poly.entity_id
_entity_poly.type
_entity_poly.pdbx_seq_one_letter_code
_entity_poly.pdbx_strand_id
1 'polypeptide(L)'
;SPVYLFDEGSTISWIPCGRKLTCSYPGIKFSYGPDTYFGHEVSVLEMDGQFDRLDELIYIESHLSNLSTKFYGEVTQQMLKHADFPGSNNGTGLFQTIVGLKIRDLYEQITASKTAAPLQATKA
;
A
#
# COMPACT_ATOMS: atom_id res chain seq x y z
N SER A 1 0.85 4.02 -10.60
CA SER A 1 1.37 2.64 -10.58
C SER A 1 0.76 1.85 -9.43
N PRO A 2 0.32 0.60 -9.66
CA PRO A 2 -0.20 -0.29 -8.61
C PRO A 2 0.86 -0.62 -7.54
N VAL A 3 0.38 -1.09 -6.38
CA VAL A 3 1.23 -1.66 -5.32
C VAL A 3 1.56 -3.10 -5.70
N TYR A 4 2.78 -3.54 -5.41
CA TYR A 4 3.18 -4.93 -5.61
C TYR A 4 3.99 -5.46 -4.41
N LEU A 5 4.02 -6.79 -4.29
CA LEU A 5 4.76 -7.49 -3.25
C LEU A 5 5.92 -8.25 -3.89
N PHE A 6 7.16 -7.93 -3.50
CA PHE A 6 8.42 -8.46 -4.04
C PHE A 6 8.64 -8.27 -5.55
N ASP A 7 7.89 -8.98 -6.39
CA ASP A 7 8.09 -9.05 -7.83
C ASP A 7 6.77 -8.75 -8.57
N GLU A 8 6.78 -7.71 -9.41
CA GLU A 8 5.60 -7.21 -10.11
C GLU A 8 5.16 -8.17 -11.22
N GLY A 9 3.89 -8.58 -11.21
CA GLY A 9 3.32 -9.51 -12.19
C GLY A 9 3.46 -11.01 -11.86
N SER A 10 4.19 -11.35 -10.80
CA SER A 10 4.27 -12.73 -10.28
C SER A 10 3.15 -13.04 -9.30
N THR A 11 2.80 -14.34 -9.14
CA THR A 11 1.89 -14.79 -8.08
C THR A 11 2.68 -15.19 -6.84
N ILE A 12 2.42 -14.54 -5.71
CA ILE A 12 3.19 -14.63 -4.47
C ILE A 12 2.25 -14.85 -3.30
N SER A 13 2.63 -15.76 -2.40
CA SER A 13 2.02 -15.93 -1.07
C SER A 13 3.11 -15.74 -0.03
N TRP A 14 2.91 -14.82 0.91
CA TRP A 14 3.90 -14.45 1.91
C TRP A 14 3.32 -14.44 3.32
N ILE A 15 4.02 -15.07 4.25
CA ILE A 15 3.71 -15.03 5.68
C ILE A 15 4.88 -14.34 6.38
N PRO A 16 4.73 -13.10 6.87
CA PRO A 16 5.82 -12.36 7.52
C PRO A 16 6.21 -12.94 8.88
N CYS A 17 5.30 -13.68 9.52
CA CYS A 17 5.50 -14.25 10.84
C CYS A 17 6.55 -15.37 10.82
N GLY A 18 7.61 -15.23 11.61
CA GLY A 18 8.73 -16.16 11.65
C GLY A 18 9.73 -15.82 12.76
N ARG A 19 11.02 -16.08 12.53
CA ARG A 19 12.07 -15.83 13.55
C ARG A 19 12.29 -14.34 13.84
N LYS A 20 12.18 -13.49 12.83
CA LYS A 20 12.46 -12.04 12.93
C LYS A 20 11.23 -11.21 13.33
N LEU A 21 10.04 -11.75 13.10
CA LEU A 21 8.77 -11.12 13.43
C LEU A 21 7.87 -12.16 14.07
N THR A 22 7.73 -12.09 15.40
CA THR A 22 6.76 -12.93 16.11
C THR A 22 5.35 -12.38 15.88
N CYS A 23 4.35 -13.24 15.77
CA CYS A 23 2.95 -12.82 15.65
C CYS A 23 2.11 -13.70 16.57
N SER A 24 0.99 -13.19 17.11
CA SER A 24 0.03 -14.06 17.77
C SER A 24 -0.83 -14.77 16.74
N TYR A 25 -1.45 -15.89 17.14
CA TYR A 25 -2.39 -16.61 16.27
C TYR A 25 -3.64 -15.76 15.97
N PRO A 26 -4.15 -15.70 14.71
CA PRO A 26 -3.79 -16.52 13.54
C PRO A 26 -2.62 -15.98 12.70
N GLY A 27 -2.06 -14.83 13.07
CA GLY A 27 -0.97 -14.18 12.35
C GLY A 27 -1.46 -13.39 11.15
N ILE A 28 -0.57 -13.22 10.18
CA ILE A 28 -0.81 -12.41 8.98
C ILE A 28 -0.36 -13.20 7.75
N LYS A 29 -1.13 -13.12 6.67
CA LYS A 29 -0.79 -13.70 5.37
C LYS A 29 -1.11 -12.70 4.27
N PHE A 30 -0.19 -12.56 3.33
CA PHE A 30 -0.37 -11.79 2.11
C PHE A 30 -0.43 -12.69 0.89
N SER A 31 -1.28 -12.31 -0.05
CA SER A 31 -1.28 -12.86 -1.42
C SER A 31 -1.15 -11.70 -2.40
N TYR A 32 -0.37 -11.88 -3.46
CA TYR A 32 -0.25 -10.93 -4.55
C TYR A 32 -0.26 -11.69 -5.88
N GLY A 33 -0.88 -11.13 -6.90
CA GLY A 33 -0.82 -11.71 -8.24
C GLY A 33 -1.55 -10.90 -9.30
N PRO A 34 -1.28 -11.17 -10.58
CA PRO A 34 -2.09 -10.67 -11.68
C PRO A 34 -3.43 -11.42 -11.72
N ASP A 35 -4.51 -10.71 -12.05
CA ASP A 35 -5.83 -11.28 -12.26
C ASP A 35 -6.60 -10.49 -13.35
N THR A 36 -7.75 -11.01 -13.78
CA THR A 36 -8.67 -10.34 -14.70
C THR A 36 -9.98 -10.00 -14.00
N TYR A 37 -10.23 -8.72 -13.78
CA TYR A 37 -11.46 -8.24 -13.15
C TYR A 37 -12.31 -7.47 -14.16
N PHE A 38 -13.53 -7.96 -14.43
CA PHE A 38 -14.41 -7.43 -15.50
C PHE A 38 -13.76 -7.33 -16.89
N GLY A 39 -12.88 -8.28 -17.23
CA GLY A 39 -12.18 -8.28 -18.53
C GLY A 39 -10.99 -7.31 -18.62
N HIS A 40 -10.62 -6.68 -17.51
CA HIS A 40 -9.46 -5.81 -17.40
C HIS A 40 -8.35 -6.46 -16.59
N GLU A 41 -7.10 -6.32 -17.05
CA GLU A 41 -5.92 -6.76 -16.30
C GLU A 41 -5.75 -5.93 -15.03
N VAL A 42 -5.65 -6.59 -13.89
CA VAL A 42 -5.47 -5.98 -12.58
C VAL A 42 -4.38 -6.69 -11.81
N SER A 43 -3.74 -5.98 -10.88
CA SER A 43 -2.90 -6.60 -9.84
C SER A 43 -3.67 -6.62 -8.54
N VAL A 44 -3.82 -7.80 -7.95
CA VAL A 44 -4.56 -8.00 -6.70
C VAL A 44 -3.54 -8.16 -5.57
N LEU A 45 -3.74 -7.41 -4.49
CA LEU A 45 -3.00 -7.54 -3.24
C LEU A 45 -4.02 -7.84 -2.14
N GLU A 46 -3.83 -8.95 -1.44
CA GLU A 46 -4.71 -9.43 -0.39
C GLU A 46 -3.95 -9.51 0.93
N MET A 47 -4.65 -9.22 2.01
CA MET A 47 -4.19 -9.41 3.37
C MET A 47 -5.24 -10.18 4.15
N ASP A 48 -4.82 -11.27 4.77
CA ASP A 48 -5.60 -12.05 5.72
C ASP A 48 -4.93 -11.99 7.10
N GLY A 49 -5.76 -11.97 8.15
CA GLY A 49 -5.33 -11.77 9.53
C GLY A 49 -5.34 -10.31 10.00
N GLN A 50 -4.69 -10.08 11.14
CA GLN A 50 -4.67 -8.80 11.85
C GLN A 50 -3.29 -8.50 12.42
N PHE A 51 -2.98 -7.22 12.59
CA PHE A 51 -1.79 -6.77 13.30
C PHE A 51 -2.09 -6.72 14.80
N ASP A 52 -1.23 -7.33 15.59
CA ASP A 52 -1.25 -7.18 17.04
C ASP A 52 -0.29 -6.06 17.49
N ARG A 53 0.79 -5.85 16.74
CA ARG A 53 1.87 -4.94 17.12
C ARG A 53 2.29 -4.01 15.99
N LEU A 54 2.72 -2.82 16.38
CA LEU A 54 3.20 -1.77 15.47
C LEU A 54 4.42 -2.23 14.65
N ASP A 55 5.28 -3.07 15.24
CA ASP A 55 6.43 -3.67 14.56
C ASP A 55 6.02 -4.51 13.34
N GLU A 56 4.87 -5.19 13.39
CA GLU A 56 4.34 -5.99 12.28
C GLU A 56 3.95 -5.10 11.11
N LEU A 57 3.32 -3.96 11.41
CA LEU A 57 2.91 -2.98 10.40
C LEU A 57 4.12 -2.35 9.70
N ILE A 58 5.13 -1.91 10.46
CA ILE A 58 6.38 -1.37 9.88
C ILE A 58 7.07 -2.42 9.02
N TYR A 59 7.13 -3.66 9.50
CA TYR A 59 7.77 -4.74 8.76
C TYR A 59 7.07 -4.99 7.43
N ILE A 60 5.75 -5.00 7.41
CA ILE A 60 4.95 -5.19 6.18
C ILE A 60 5.11 -4.00 5.24
N GLU A 61 5.06 -2.76 5.75
CA GLU A 61 5.31 -1.56 4.95
C GLU A 61 6.67 -1.62 4.24
N SER A 62 7.70 -2.14 4.91
CA SER A 62 9.05 -2.24 4.33
C SER A 62 9.19 -3.24 3.18
N HIS A 63 8.28 -4.21 3.04
CA HIS A 63 8.30 -5.22 1.98
C HIS A 63 7.30 -4.93 0.85
N LEU A 64 6.37 -4.00 1.06
CA LEU A 64 5.47 -3.51 0.02
C LEU A 64 6.16 -2.44 -0.83
N SER A 65 6.01 -2.56 -2.14
CA SER A 65 6.62 -1.65 -3.10
C SER A 65 5.59 -0.77 -3.77
N ASN A 66 6.04 0.38 -4.30
CA ASN A 66 5.17 1.40 -4.88
C ASN A 66 4.03 1.81 -3.92
N LEU A 67 4.31 2.21 -2.67
CA LEU A 67 3.27 2.73 -1.78
C LEU A 67 2.93 4.21 -1.98
N SER A 68 3.70 4.92 -2.81
CA SER A 68 3.59 6.38 -2.99
C SER A 68 3.75 7.18 -1.68
N THR A 69 4.55 6.64 -0.76
CA THR A 69 4.96 7.31 0.48
C THR A 69 6.01 8.38 0.19
N LYS A 70 6.00 9.48 0.95
CA LYS A 70 7.02 10.55 0.89
C LYS A 70 8.23 10.23 1.76
N PHE A 71 8.04 9.43 2.80
CA PHE A 71 9.08 8.98 3.72
C PHE A 71 8.76 7.57 4.25
N TYR A 72 9.78 6.88 4.73
CA TYR A 72 9.66 5.54 5.30
C TYR A 72 8.81 5.57 6.59
N GLY A 73 7.81 4.69 6.69
CA GLY A 73 6.90 4.63 7.84
C GLY A 73 5.69 5.56 7.73
N GLU A 74 5.48 6.21 6.59
CA GLU A 74 4.33 7.11 6.40
C GLU A 74 3.00 6.36 6.51
N VAL A 75 2.88 5.14 5.97
CA VAL A 75 1.64 4.35 6.09
C VAL A 75 1.37 4.04 7.55
N THR A 76 2.38 3.52 8.25
CA THR A 76 2.31 3.23 9.69
C THR A 76 1.88 4.48 10.46
N GLN A 77 2.51 5.63 10.21
CA GLN A 77 2.18 6.87 10.89
C GLN A 77 0.72 7.31 10.68
N GLN A 78 0.19 7.18 9.45
CA GLN A 78 -1.19 7.56 9.17
C GLN A 78 -2.18 6.61 9.85
N MET A 79 -1.90 5.31 9.88
CA MET A 79 -2.74 4.33 10.60
C MET A 79 -2.76 4.61 12.11
N LEU A 80 -1.61 4.99 12.70
CA LEU A 80 -1.53 5.31 14.13
C LEU A 80 -2.30 6.56 14.55
N LYS A 81 -2.48 7.53 13.63
CA LYS A 81 -3.31 8.72 13.91
C LYS A 81 -4.78 8.39 14.10
N HIS A 82 -5.23 7.28 13.54
CA HIS A 82 -6.62 6.84 13.55
C HIS A 82 -6.73 5.42 14.15
N ALA A 83 -5.91 5.12 15.16
CA ALA A 83 -5.86 3.79 15.77
C ALA A 83 -7.20 3.35 16.41
N ASP A 84 -8.08 4.30 16.72
CA ASP A 84 -9.43 4.10 17.24
C ASP A 84 -10.47 3.74 16.16
N PHE A 85 -10.12 3.87 14.88
CA PHE A 85 -11.05 3.56 13.78
C PHE A 85 -11.24 2.04 13.61
N PRO A 86 -12.46 1.61 13.24
CA PRO A 86 -12.71 0.20 12.94
C PRO A 86 -11.85 -0.23 11.73
N GLY A 87 -11.09 -1.32 11.89
CA GLY A 87 -10.21 -1.84 10.84
C GLY A 87 -8.78 -1.29 10.85
N SER A 88 -8.42 -0.42 11.80
CA SER A 88 -7.05 0.10 11.94
C SER A 88 -6.01 -0.95 12.30
N ASN A 89 -6.43 -2.16 12.69
CA ASN A 89 -5.57 -3.29 13.00
C ASN A 89 -5.61 -4.41 11.94
N ASN A 90 -6.14 -4.17 10.74
CA ASN A 90 -6.15 -5.19 9.68
C ASN A 90 -6.01 -4.58 8.28
N GLY A 91 -6.17 -5.42 7.25
CA GLY A 91 -6.06 -5.02 5.84
C GLY A 91 -7.00 -3.88 5.43
N THR A 92 -8.11 -3.66 6.15
CA THR A 92 -9.07 -2.59 5.86
C THR A 92 -8.41 -1.21 6.03
N GLY A 93 -7.88 -0.92 7.21
CA GLY A 93 -7.20 0.35 7.48
C GLY A 93 -5.91 0.49 6.66
N LEU A 94 -5.19 -0.61 6.46
CA LEU A 94 -3.99 -0.64 5.62
C LEU A 94 -4.31 -0.20 4.18
N PHE A 95 -5.23 -0.89 3.51
CA PHE A 95 -5.52 -0.61 2.11
C PHE A 95 -6.22 0.74 1.91
N GLN A 96 -7.08 1.17 2.84
CA GLN A 96 -7.66 2.52 2.81
C GLN A 96 -6.58 3.60 2.86
N THR A 97 -5.59 3.44 3.75
CA THR A 97 -4.46 4.37 3.88
C THR A 97 -3.65 4.41 2.60
N ILE A 98 -3.29 3.24 2.05
CA ILE A 98 -2.54 3.10 0.79
C ILE A 98 -3.29 3.78 -0.36
N VAL A 99 -4.60 3.54 -0.50
CA VAL A 99 -5.44 4.17 -1.53
C VAL A 99 -5.41 5.70 -1.38
N GLY A 100 -5.48 6.23 -0.15
CA GLY A 100 -5.36 7.67 0.10
C GLY A 100 -4.03 8.24 -0.40
N LEU A 101 -2.91 7.55 -0.15
CA LEU A 101 -1.59 7.96 -0.64
C LEU A 101 -1.48 7.91 -2.17
N LYS A 102 -2.11 6.90 -2.80
CA LYS A 102 -2.19 6.79 -4.26
C LYS A 102 -2.98 7.91 -4.90
N ILE A 103 -4.10 8.30 -4.31
CA ILE A 103 -4.91 9.43 -4.77
C ILE A 103 -4.10 10.73 -4.65
N ARG A 104 -3.37 10.94 -3.54
CA ARG A 104 -2.49 12.09 -3.37
C ARG A 104 -1.44 12.16 -4.47
N ASP A 105 -0.72 11.07 -4.71
CA ASP A 105 0.34 11.01 -5.73
C ASP A 105 -0.21 11.29 -7.14
N LEU A 106 -1.36 10.69 -7.48
CA LEU A 106 -2.05 10.98 -8.75
C LEU A 106 -2.47 12.45 -8.86
N TYR A 107 -3.03 13.02 -7.79
CA TYR A 107 -3.45 14.43 -7.78
C TYR A 107 -2.27 15.39 -7.96
N GLU A 108 -1.14 15.14 -7.29
CA GLU A 108 0.08 15.92 -7.43
C GLU A 108 0.62 15.85 -8.86
N GLN A 109 0.66 14.67 -9.47
CA GLN A 109 1.09 14.49 -10.87
C GLN A 109 0.18 15.24 -11.85
N ILE A 110 -1.14 15.11 -11.71
CA ILE A 110 -2.11 15.81 -12.57
C ILE A 110 -1.95 17.34 -12.42
N THR A 111 -1.80 17.82 -11.19
CA THR A 111 -1.67 19.25 -10.92
C THR A 111 -0.36 19.79 -11.49
N ALA A 112 0.76 19.08 -11.32
CA ALA A 112 2.04 19.45 -11.91
C ALA A 112 1.97 19.51 -13.45
N SER A 113 1.35 18.53 -14.09
CA SER A 113 1.14 18.54 -15.55
C SER A 113 0.26 19.72 -16.00
N LYS A 114 -0.81 20.02 -15.26
CA LYS A 114 -1.68 21.18 -15.54
C LYS A 114 -1.00 22.52 -15.32
N THR A 115 -0.04 22.63 -14.40
CA THR A 115 0.75 23.86 -14.23
C THR A 115 1.82 24.01 -15.32
N ALA A 116 2.36 22.89 -15.82
CA ALA A 116 3.36 22.89 -16.89
C ALA A 116 2.77 23.23 -18.28
N ALA A 117 1.54 22.81 -18.58
CA ALA A 117 0.91 23.04 -19.89
C ALA A 117 0.72 24.54 -20.25
N PRO A 118 0.25 25.42 -19.34
CA PRO A 118 0.19 26.87 -19.58
C PRO A 118 1.57 27.52 -19.80
N LEU A 119 2.61 27.02 -19.11
CA LEU A 119 3.97 27.54 -19.20
C LEU A 119 4.66 27.22 -20.54
N GLN A 120 4.25 26.15 -21.21
CA GLN A 120 4.71 25.85 -22.57
C GLN A 120 4.01 26.70 -23.63
N ALA A 121 2.71 26.99 -23.45
CA ALA A 121 1.96 27.86 -24.35
C ALA A 121 2.41 29.34 -24.33
N THR A 122 3.07 29.79 -23.26
CA THR A 122 3.65 31.15 -23.15
C THR A 122 5.11 31.25 -23.60
N LYS A 123 5.75 30.13 -23.95
CA LYS A 123 7.13 30.08 -24.47
C LYS A 123 7.21 29.94 -26.00
N ALA A 124 6.07 29.95 -26.68
CA ALA A 124 5.95 29.90 -28.14
C ALA A 124 5.65 31.29 -28.71
#